data_AF-A0AAV4IGN2-F1
#
_entry.id   AF-A0AAV4IGN2-F1
#
_cell.length_a   1.000
_cell.length_b   1.000
_cell.length_c   1.000
_cell.angle_alpha   90.00
_cell.angle_beta   90.00
_cell.angle_gamma   90.00
#
_symmetry.space_group_name_H-M   'P 1'
#
loop_
_entity.id
_entity.type
_entity.pdbx_description
1 polymer ?
#
loop_
_entity_poly.entity_id
_entity_poly.type
_entity_poly.pdbx_seq_one_letter_code
_entity_poly.pdbx_strand_id
1 'polypeptide(L)'
;MRLVQQITKTLSGKQRKPATSVKDQPGYSIFTQEGQLASWKEHFEQLLNRPPPENSPDILPARNDLPIIPEPPFKEEISKAIKALKLNKTAGPDLIPPEALKADNPTTVDIFYGLFVNI
;
A
#
# COMPACT_ATOMS: atom_id res chain seq x y z
N MET A 1 -3.28 18.89 -18.10
CA MET A 1 -4.02 17.64 -18.41
C MET A 1 -5.38 17.46 -17.69
N ARG A 2 -5.86 18.40 -16.85
CA ARG A 2 -7.16 18.26 -16.14
C ARG A 2 -8.37 18.78 -16.94
N LEU A 3 -8.16 19.80 -17.76
CA LEU A 3 -9.22 20.49 -18.52
C LEU A 3 -9.92 19.56 -19.52
N VAL A 4 -9.14 18.81 -20.32
CA VAL A 4 -9.68 17.84 -21.29
C VAL A 4 -10.52 16.78 -20.59
N GLN A 5 -10.03 16.24 -19.46
CA GLN A 5 -10.80 15.27 -18.68
C GLN A 5 -12.10 15.86 -18.10
N GLN A 6 -12.12 17.15 -17.73
CA GLN A 6 -13.31 17.83 -17.24
C GLN A 6 -14.35 18.02 -18.36
N ILE A 7 -13.91 18.47 -19.54
CA ILE A 7 -14.77 18.70 -20.72
C ILE A 7 -15.35 17.39 -21.25
N THR A 8 -14.54 16.32 -21.34
CA THR A 8 -15.04 15.00 -21.74
C THR A 8 -16.05 14.44 -20.72
N LYS A 9 -15.88 14.73 -19.42
CA LYS A 9 -16.80 14.31 -18.35
C LYS A 9 -18.13 15.06 -18.40
N THR A 10 -18.15 16.35 -18.71
CA THR A 10 -19.39 17.12 -18.85
C THR A 10 -20.18 16.73 -20.11
N LEU A 11 -19.50 16.51 -21.24
CA LEU A 11 -20.16 16.13 -22.50
C LEU A 11 -20.75 14.71 -22.48
N SER A 12 -20.18 13.78 -21.70
CA SER A 12 -20.61 12.39 -21.68
C SER A 12 -21.94 12.13 -20.96
N GLY A 13 -22.52 13.09 -20.24
CA GLY A 13 -23.83 12.96 -19.56
C GLY A 13 -23.92 11.86 -18.48
N LYS A 14 -22.83 11.13 -18.20
CA LYS A 14 -22.79 10.09 -17.17
C LYS A 14 -22.84 10.74 -15.79
N GLN A 15 -24.00 10.68 -15.13
CA GLN A 15 -24.07 10.94 -13.70
C GLN A 15 -23.04 10.05 -13.00
N ARG A 16 -22.18 10.65 -12.18
CA ARG A 16 -21.33 9.88 -11.29
C ARG A 16 -22.26 9.10 -10.36
N LYS A 17 -22.17 7.77 -10.36
CA LYS A 17 -22.59 7.01 -9.17
C LYS A 17 -21.87 7.66 -7.98
N PRO A 18 -22.54 7.99 -6.86
CA PRO A 18 -21.83 8.48 -5.70
C PRO A 18 -20.70 7.50 -5.38
N ALA A 19 -19.47 8.02 -5.34
CA ALA A 19 -18.26 7.21 -5.23
C ALA A 19 -18.18 6.45 -3.89
N THR A 20 -19.05 6.81 -2.95
CA THR A 20 -19.13 6.28 -1.61
C THR A 20 -20.54 5.76 -1.39
N SER A 21 -20.83 4.54 -1.84
CA SER A 21 -21.89 3.76 -1.21
C SER A 21 -21.20 2.78 -0.27
N VAL A 22 -21.24 3.06 1.03
CA VAL A 22 -20.84 2.06 2.03
C VAL A 22 -22.04 1.13 2.18
N LYS A 23 -21.81 -0.17 2.21
CA LYS A 23 -22.87 -1.12 2.55
C LYS A 23 -22.88 -1.31 4.06
N ASP A 24 -24.06 -1.30 4.65
CA ASP A 24 -24.22 -1.73 6.04
C ASP A 24 -24.05 -3.26 6.17
N GLN A 25 -24.08 -3.78 7.40
CA GLN A 25 -24.00 -5.21 7.66
C GLN A 25 -25.05 -6.05 6.88
N PRO A 26 -26.33 -5.65 6.80
CA PRO A 26 -27.33 -6.35 5.98
C PRO A 26 -27.18 -6.14 4.45
N GLY A 27 -26.24 -5.31 3.99
CA GLY A 27 -25.89 -5.15 2.58
C GLY A 27 -26.64 -4.03 1.85
N TYR A 28 -27.41 -3.20 2.55
CA TYR A 28 -28.06 -2.01 2.01
C TYR A 28 -27.03 -0.90 1.75
N SER A 29 -27.22 -0.18 0.65
CA SER A 29 -26.32 0.90 0.25
C SER A 29 -26.67 2.19 0.99
N ILE A 30 -25.72 2.73 1.73
CA ILE A 30 -25.85 3.99 2.45
C ILE A 30 -25.24 5.13 1.64
N PHE A 31 -26.07 6.11 1.34
CA PHE A 31 -25.71 7.29 0.55
C PHE A 31 -25.48 8.55 1.39
N THR A 32 -25.87 8.55 2.66
CA THR A 32 -25.70 9.68 3.59
C THR A 32 -24.38 9.58 4.35
N GLN A 33 -23.73 10.73 4.58
CA GLN A 33 -22.46 10.78 5.30
C GLN A 33 -22.60 10.28 6.74
N GLU A 34 -23.69 10.67 7.42
CA GLU A 34 -24.00 10.27 8.78
C GLU A 34 -24.19 8.76 8.89
N GLY A 35 -24.91 8.16 7.93
CA GLY A 35 -25.11 6.73 7.89
C GLY A 35 -23.81 5.97 7.59
N GLN A 36 -22.96 6.50 6.70
CA GLN A 36 -21.65 5.92 6.45
C GLN A 36 -20.80 5.91 7.72
N LEU A 37 -20.74 7.04 8.43
CA LEU A 37 -20.01 7.14 9.70
C LEU A 37 -20.56 6.18 10.76
N ALA A 38 -21.89 6.01 10.83
CA ALA A 38 -22.52 5.05 11.74
C ALA A 38 -22.11 3.60 11.41
N SER A 39 -22.15 3.19 10.14
CA SER A 39 -21.70 1.86 9.72
C SER A 39 -20.21 1.64 9.91
N TRP A 40 -19.37 2.66 9.68
CA TRP A 40 -17.95 2.58 10.01
C TRP A 40 -17.73 2.40 11.51
N LYS A 41 -18.44 3.16 12.35
CA LYS A 41 -18.37 3.05 13.80
C LYS A 41 -18.72 1.63 14.25
N GLU A 42 -19.86 1.10 13.81
CA GLU A 42 -20.31 -0.25 14.18
C GLU A 42 -19.32 -1.32 13.73
N HIS A 43 -18.82 -1.23 12.49
CA HIS A 43 -17.84 -2.19 11.96
C HIS A 43 -16.55 -2.20 12.77
N PHE A 44 -15.99 -1.01 13.08
CA PHE A 44 -14.77 -0.90 13.86
C PHE A 44 -14.99 -1.26 15.33
N GLU A 45 -16.15 -0.98 15.90
CA GLU A 45 -16.49 -1.35 17.28
C GLU A 45 -16.51 -2.87 17.44
N GLN A 46 -17.08 -3.60 16.48
CA GLN A 46 -17.05 -5.07 16.49
C GLN A 46 -15.64 -5.63 16.23
N LEU A 47 -14.89 -5.02 15.30
CA LEU A 47 -13.56 -5.50 14.91
C LEU A 47 -12.52 -5.29 16.02
N LEU A 48 -12.52 -4.12 16.65
CA LEU A 48 -11.49 -3.70 17.61
C LEU A 48 -11.80 -4.14 19.05
N ASN A 49 -13.08 -4.32 19.41
CA ASN A 49 -13.47 -4.78 20.75
C ASN A 49 -13.75 -6.29 20.81
N ARG A 50 -13.28 -7.06 19.82
CA ARG A 50 -13.40 -8.52 19.83
C ARG A 50 -12.59 -9.08 21.01
N PRO A 51 -13.15 -9.98 21.83
CA PRO A 51 -12.38 -10.66 22.87
C PRO A 51 -11.23 -11.47 22.24
N PRO A 52 -10.14 -11.73 22.99
CA PRO A 52 -9.08 -12.60 22.52
C PRO A 52 -9.66 -13.93 22.00
N PRO A 53 -9.18 -14.46 20.86
CA PRO A 53 -9.64 -15.75 20.37
C PRO A 53 -9.36 -16.83 21.43
N GLU A 54 -10.32 -17.74 21.63
CA GLU A 54 -10.24 -18.81 22.64
C GLU A 54 -9.10 -19.79 22.35
N ASN A 55 -8.77 -19.98 21.08
CA ASN A 55 -7.66 -20.79 20.65
C ASN A 55 -6.52 -19.89 20.17
N SER A 56 -5.31 -20.18 20.65
CA SER A 56 -4.10 -19.66 20.04
C SER A 56 -4.06 -20.09 18.57
N PRO A 57 -3.69 -19.20 17.64
CA PRO A 57 -3.50 -19.60 16.24
C PRO A 57 -2.45 -20.71 16.18
N ASP A 58 -2.78 -21.79 15.48
CA ASP A 58 -1.83 -22.88 15.17
C ASP A 58 -0.90 -22.39 14.05
N ILE A 59 0.10 -21.62 14.45
CA ILE A 59 1.13 -21.10 13.53
C ILE A 59 2.15 -22.21 13.36
N LEU A 60 2.12 -22.87 12.21
CA LEU A 60 3.17 -23.81 11.85
C LEU A 60 4.53 -23.11 11.90
N PRO A 61 5.56 -23.73 12.50
CA PRO A 61 6.90 -23.16 12.49
C PRO A 61 7.37 -22.95 11.06
N ALA A 62 8.18 -21.91 10.86
CA ALA A 62 8.84 -21.70 9.59
C ALA A 62 9.60 -22.97 9.20
N ARG A 63 9.52 -23.39 7.93
CA ARG A 63 10.26 -24.57 7.46
C ARG A 63 11.76 -24.42 7.63
N ASN A 64 12.26 -23.18 7.52
CA ASN A 64 13.64 -22.79 7.76
C ASN A 64 13.64 -21.43 8.45
N ASP A 65 14.50 -21.27 9.46
CA ASP A 65 14.80 -19.97 10.02
C ASP A 65 15.65 -19.17 9.02
N LEU A 66 15.24 -17.92 8.76
CA LEU A 66 16.05 -17.01 7.96
C LEU A 66 17.11 -16.38 8.86
N PRO A 67 18.41 -16.41 8.48
CA PRO A 67 19.43 -15.73 9.25
C PRO A 67 19.16 -14.23 9.24
N ILE A 68 18.83 -13.67 10.40
CA ILE A 68 18.77 -12.22 10.59
C ILE A 68 20.19 -11.76 10.87
N ILE A 69 20.81 -11.12 9.88
CA ILE A 69 22.15 -10.56 10.02
C ILE A 69 21.98 -9.10 10.47
N PRO A 70 22.53 -8.69 11.63
CA PRO A 70 22.41 -7.32 12.14
C PRO A 70 23.34 -6.34 11.40
N GLU A 71 24.13 -6.81 10.44
CA GLU A 71 25.07 -6.02 9.65
C GLU A 71 24.35 -5.29 8.51
N PRO A 72 24.88 -4.15 8.04
CA PRO A 72 24.37 -3.48 6.86
C PRO A 72 24.39 -4.40 5.63
N PRO A 73 23.41 -4.27 4.72
CA PRO A 73 23.32 -5.11 3.52
C PRO A 73 24.50 -4.89 2.58
N PHE A 74 24.92 -5.95 1.90
CA PHE A 74 25.99 -5.88 0.91
C PHE A 74 25.51 -5.16 -0.36
N LYS A 75 26.43 -4.49 -1.08
CA LYS A 75 26.12 -3.83 -2.37
C LYS A 75 25.45 -4.76 -3.38
N GLU A 76 25.80 -6.04 -3.35
CA GLU A 76 25.23 -7.07 -4.22
C GLU A 76 23.75 -7.32 -3.90
N GLU A 77 23.38 -7.34 -2.62
CA GLU A 77 21.99 -7.50 -2.18
C GLU A 77 21.15 -6.29 -2.57
N ILE A 78 21.70 -5.09 -2.38
CA ILE A 78 21.07 -3.82 -2.79
C ILE A 78 20.84 -3.82 -4.31
N SER A 79 21.87 -4.19 -5.08
CA SER A 79 21.79 -4.31 -6.54
C SER A 79 20.73 -5.32 -6.99
N LYS A 80 20.65 -6.48 -6.32
CA LYS A 80 19.64 -7.51 -6.59
C LYS A 80 18.23 -7.00 -6.27
N ALA A 81 18.06 -6.29 -5.16
CA ALA A 81 16.78 -5.71 -4.76
C ALA A 81 16.31 -4.63 -5.76
N ILE A 82 17.19 -3.72 -6.16
CA ILE A 82 16.88 -2.69 -7.19
C ILE A 82 16.45 -3.37 -8.49
N LYS A 83 17.18 -4.39 -8.95
CA LYS A 83 16.83 -5.16 -10.16
C LYS A 83 15.49 -5.87 -10.05
N ALA A 84 15.10 -6.32 -8.86
CA ALA A 84 13.82 -6.99 -8.62
C ALA A 84 12.61 -6.04 -8.62
N LEU A 85 12.81 -4.71 -8.55
CA LEU A 85 11.71 -3.74 -8.56
C LEU A 85 10.84 -3.88 -9.82
N LYS A 86 9.52 -3.88 -9.65
CA LYS A 86 8.59 -3.87 -10.78
C LYS A 86 8.53 -2.46 -11.37
N LEU A 87 8.71 -2.36 -12.68
CA LEU A 87 8.52 -1.12 -13.43
C LEU A 87 7.02 -0.79 -13.59
N ASN A 88 6.74 0.42 -14.08
CA ASN A 88 5.43 1.03 -14.28
C ASN A 88 4.59 1.06 -13.01
N LYS A 89 5.23 1.26 -11.84
CA LYS A 89 4.54 1.49 -10.58
C LYS A 89 4.50 2.98 -10.28
N THR A 90 3.43 3.41 -9.62
CA THR A 90 3.30 4.79 -9.13
C THR A 90 4.41 5.06 -8.12
N ALA A 91 5.03 6.23 -8.23
CA ALA A 91 5.97 6.72 -7.22
C ALA A 91 5.31 6.78 -5.83
N GLY A 92 6.12 6.59 -4.79
CA GLY A 92 5.67 6.74 -3.42
C GLY A 92 5.48 8.21 -3.03
N PRO A 93 5.28 8.50 -1.73
CA PRO A 93 5.25 9.87 -1.21
C PRO A 93 6.53 10.66 -1.50
N ASP A 94 7.64 9.97 -1.73
CA ASP A 94 8.94 10.51 -2.14
C ASP A 94 8.95 11.04 -3.58
N LEU A 95 7.91 10.74 -4.38
CA LEU A 95 7.82 11.06 -5.80
C LEU A 95 8.94 10.42 -6.65
N ILE A 96 9.60 9.37 -6.15
CA ILE A 96 10.64 8.64 -6.85
C ILE A 96 10.04 7.37 -7.48
N PRO A 97 9.97 7.28 -8.82
CA PRO A 97 9.47 6.08 -9.48
C PRO A 97 10.57 4.98 -9.53
N PRO A 98 10.20 3.69 -9.61
CA PRO A 98 11.17 2.59 -9.65
C PRO A 98 12.09 2.65 -10.89
N GLU A 99 11.65 3.29 -11.97
CA GLU A 99 12.46 3.57 -13.17
C GLU A 99 13.68 4.42 -12.83
N ALA A 100 13.53 5.43 -11.96
CA ALA A 100 14.63 6.32 -11.59
C ALA A 100 15.72 5.55 -10.83
N LEU A 101 15.31 4.67 -9.92
CA LEU A 101 16.23 3.81 -9.16
C LEU A 101 16.95 2.79 -10.05
N LYS A 102 16.33 2.38 -11.16
CA LYS A 102 16.92 1.44 -12.12
C LYS A 102 17.75 2.10 -13.21
N ALA A 103 17.58 3.40 -13.46
CA ALA A 103 18.23 4.12 -14.56
C ALA A 103 19.76 4.09 -14.44
N ASP A 104 20.27 4.28 -13.23
CA ASP A 104 21.69 4.16 -12.91
C ASP A 104 21.88 3.30 -11.66
N ASN A 105 21.90 1.98 -11.89
CA ASN A 105 22.05 0.99 -10.83
C ASN A 105 23.34 1.15 -10.00
N PRO A 106 24.55 1.30 -10.56
CA PRO A 106 25.76 1.43 -9.74
C PRO A 106 25.70 2.67 -8.83
N THR A 107 25.30 3.83 -9.34
CA THR A 107 25.18 5.05 -8.53
C THR A 107 24.13 4.91 -7.43
N THR A 108 22.98 4.31 -7.76
CA THR A 108 21.89 4.09 -6.79
C THR A 108 22.31 3.11 -5.69
N VAL A 109 23.06 2.07 -6.03
CA VAL A 109 23.64 1.12 -5.06
C VAL A 109 24.61 1.82 -4.11
N ASP A 110 25.48 2.70 -4.62
CA ASP A 110 26.44 3.42 -3.79
C ASP A 110 25.76 4.39 -2.82
N ILE A 111 24.73 5.10 -3.28
CA ILE A 111 23.91 5.98 -2.42
C ILE A 111 23.26 5.17 -1.31
N PHE A 112 22.56 4.08 -1.65
CA PHE A 112 21.88 3.26 -0.65
C PHE A 112 22.84 2.58 0.32
N TYR A 113 23.98 2.09 -0.16
CA TYR A 113 25.00 1.50 0.70
C TYR A 113 25.52 2.52 1.71
N GLY A 114 25.81 3.75 1.28
CA GLY A 114 26.18 4.84 2.18
C GLY A 114 25.10 5.16 3.21
N LEU A 115 23.82 5.13 2.82
CA LEU A 115 22.71 5.35 3.76
C LEU A 115 22.60 4.24 4.80
N PHE A 116 22.70 2.97 4.40
CA PHE A 116 22.53 1.84 5.33
C PHE A 116 23.67 1.68 6.33
N VAL A 117 24.89 2.11 5.97
CA VAL A 117 26.05 2.05 6.87
C VAL A 117 26.03 3.17 7.93
N ASN A 118 25.24 4.23 7.73
CA ASN A 118 25.17 5.41 8.61
C ASN A 118 23.92 5.45 9.50
N ILE A 119 23.17 4.36 9.61
CA ILE A 119 22.02 4.20 10.53
C ILE A 119 22.52 3.70 11.88
#